data_AF-A0A661P1N9-F1
#
_entry.id   AF-A0A661P1N9-F1
#
_cell.length_a   1.000
_cell.length_b   1.000
_cell.length_c   1.000
_cell.angle_alpha   90.00
_cell.angle_beta   90.00
_cell.angle_gamma   90.00
#
_symmetry.space_group_name_H-M   'P 1'
#
loop_
_entity.id
_entity.type
_entity.pdbx_description
1 polymer ?
#
loop_
_entity_poly.entity_id
_entity_poly.type
_entity_poly.pdbx_seq_one_letter_code
_entity_poly.pdbx_strand_id
1 'polypeptide(L)'
;MVSALIVVVMVMLGVYSSSGAENDGYKRSLYYRAITYHHLVTSVKQVDLDGDGNQEVIVCYREPGDAVDLPGGILILGEGVQGYRVLWHGYFKGLYPRNLTVTVPTLDVEFVQTSLDGDHGFHKRLVHGKDFYFRGEAGDPFAKVKITASSTLSEETSPGNVMDGDLRSAWAEGAEGTGVGEKLVFEFPRPVNLGLIGMLHGFARSKRDWLDNNRVHRAEVTVETSADRYDTASEVDLDSDLGLGIYGDMVEMSFSNKPLLRYFRLEKSSVVSLEVKITSVLLGEKNDDAYIAEIDFAEMFTRQQLLGEPGKKQQAPAAKSSAKKGPTDEEKEDTSDWLEE
;
A
#
# COMPACT_ATOMS: atom_id res chain seq x y z
N MET A 1 -64.22 -16.51 -56.96
CA MET A 1 -62.75 -16.43 -56.91
C MET A 1 -62.37 -15.33 -55.92
N VAL A 2 -62.06 -15.70 -54.68
CA VAL A 2 -61.42 -14.82 -53.71
C VAL A 2 -60.26 -15.62 -53.14
N SER A 3 -59.04 -15.31 -53.59
CA SER A 3 -57.82 -15.96 -53.11
C SER A 3 -57.37 -15.27 -51.83
N ALA A 4 -57.39 -16.00 -50.72
CA ALA A 4 -56.85 -15.54 -49.45
C ALA A 4 -55.32 -15.65 -49.48
N LEU A 5 -54.64 -14.50 -49.32
CA LEU A 5 -53.19 -14.42 -49.17
C LEU A 5 -52.84 -14.69 -47.69
N ILE A 6 -52.28 -15.85 -47.41
CA ILE A 6 -51.73 -16.20 -46.09
C ILE A 6 -50.39 -15.47 -45.95
N VAL A 7 -50.34 -14.48 -45.05
CA VAL A 7 -49.08 -13.86 -44.62
C VAL A 7 -48.50 -14.74 -43.51
N VAL A 8 -47.45 -15.49 -43.83
CA VAL A 8 -46.63 -16.21 -42.85
C VAL A 8 -45.68 -15.19 -42.22
N VAL A 9 -45.96 -14.79 -40.98
CA VAL A 9 -45.02 -14.02 -40.15
C VAL A 9 -43.99 -14.99 -39.61
N MET A 10 -42.81 -14.99 -40.23
CA MET A 10 -41.65 -15.74 -39.76
C MET A 10 -41.03 -14.98 -38.58
N VAL A 11 -41.35 -15.42 -37.36
CA VAL A 11 -40.72 -14.91 -36.14
C VAL A 11 -39.28 -15.44 -36.09
N MET A 12 -38.32 -14.61 -36.50
CA MET A 12 -36.91 -14.81 -36.20
C MET A 12 -36.73 -14.68 -34.68
N LEU A 13 -36.70 -15.82 -33.98
CA LEU A 13 -36.16 -15.93 -32.63
C LEU A 13 -34.64 -15.70 -32.73
N GLY A 14 -34.25 -14.43 -32.71
CA GLY A 14 -32.88 -14.05 -32.43
C GLY A 14 -32.56 -14.46 -31.00
N VAL A 15 -31.71 -15.46 -30.85
CA VAL A 15 -31.04 -15.75 -29.57
C VAL A 15 -30.15 -14.55 -29.28
N TYR A 16 -30.67 -13.58 -28.54
CA TYR A 16 -29.83 -12.62 -27.82
C TYR A 16 -29.08 -13.43 -26.77
N SER A 17 -27.83 -13.78 -27.07
CA SER A 17 -26.86 -14.03 -26.01
C SER A 17 -26.69 -12.70 -25.29
N SER A 18 -27.12 -12.64 -24.03
CA SER A 18 -26.82 -11.53 -23.14
C SER A 18 -25.31 -11.53 -22.87
N SER A 19 -24.55 -10.83 -23.70
CA SER A 19 -23.17 -10.48 -23.40
C SER A 19 -23.16 -9.57 -22.16
N GLY A 20 -22.67 -10.10 -21.05
CA GLY A 20 -22.22 -9.42 -19.84
C GLY A 20 -23.03 -8.20 -19.38
N ALA A 21 -24.02 -8.42 -18.50
CA ALA A 21 -24.48 -7.31 -17.66
C ALA A 21 -23.30 -6.87 -16.79
N GLU A 22 -22.87 -5.60 -16.89
CA GLU A 22 -21.88 -5.02 -15.98
C GLU A 22 -22.35 -5.24 -14.54
N ASN A 23 -21.63 -6.08 -13.79
CA ASN A 23 -21.93 -6.31 -12.39
C ASN A 23 -21.36 -5.16 -11.57
N ASP A 24 -22.19 -4.18 -11.24
CA ASP A 24 -21.81 -3.03 -10.41
C ASP A 24 -21.65 -3.37 -8.90
N GLY A 25 -21.65 -4.65 -8.53
CA GLY A 25 -21.50 -5.11 -7.15
C GLY A 25 -20.26 -4.56 -6.46
N TYR A 26 -19.17 -4.36 -7.19
CA TYR A 26 -17.90 -3.82 -6.68
C TYR A 26 -18.04 -2.42 -6.08
N LYS A 27 -19.04 -1.63 -6.51
CA LYS A 27 -19.28 -0.29 -5.95
C LYS A 27 -19.70 -0.33 -4.48
N ARG A 28 -20.13 -1.49 -3.98
CA ARG A 28 -20.45 -1.72 -2.56
C ARG A 28 -19.24 -2.13 -1.72
N SER A 29 -18.13 -2.52 -2.37
CA SER A 29 -16.87 -2.85 -1.70
C SER A 29 -16.40 -1.70 -0.80
N LEU A 30 -15.95 -2.02 0.41
CA LEU A 30 -15.34 -1.02 1.29
C LEU A 30 -14.07 -0.43 0.68
N TYR A 31 -13.29 -1.24 -0.04
CA TYR A 31 -12.07 -0.81 -0.74
C TYR A 31 -12.38 0.20 -1.86
N TYR A 32 -13.35 -0.10 -2.72
CA TYR A 32 -13.79 0.82 -3.76
C TYR A 32 -14.26 2.14 -3.15
N ARG A 33 -15.15 2.07 -2.16
CA ARG A 33 -15.72 3.25 -1.52
C ARG A 33 -14.65 4.08 -0.80
N ALA A 34 -13.67 3.45 -0.17
CA ALA A 34 -12.56 4.13 0.51
C ALA A 34 -11.72 4.95 -0.47
N ILE A 35 -11.44 4.40 -1.67
CA ILE A 35 -10.73 5.14 -2.71
C ILE A 35 -11.60 6.26 -3.28
N THR A 36 -12.82 5.96 -3.72
CA THR A 36 -13.68 6.95 -4.39
C THR A 36 -14.21 8.04 -3.47
N TYR A 37 -14.03 7.91 -2.15
CA TYR A 37 -14.43 8.95 -1.20
C TYR A 37 -13.58 10.23 -1.33
N HIS A 38 -12.30 10.09 -1.69
CA HIS A 38 -11.37 11.22 -1.84
C HIS A 38 -10.76 11.33 -3.24
N HIS A 39 -10.99 10.36 -4.13
CA HIS A 39 -10.39 10.31 -5.46
C HIS A 39 -11.43 10.33 -6.57
N LEU A 40 -11.01 10.81 -7.74
CA LEU A 40 -11.79 10.75 -8.97
C LEU A 40 -11.45 9.46 -9.71
N VAL A 41 -12.47 8.67 -10.04
CA VAL A 41 -12.32 7.50 -10.92
C VAL A 41 -12.09 7.98 -12.34
N THR A 42 -11.03 7.51 -12.98
CA THR A 42 -10.66 7.88 -14.35
C THR A 42 -11.05 6.81 -15.37
N SER A 43 -11.02 5.54 -14.97
CA SER A 43 -11.42 4.40 -15.80
C SER A 43 -11.79 3.19 -14.93
N VAL A 44 -12.73 2.36 -15.39
CA VAL A 44 -13.04 1.06 -14.80
C VAL A 44 -13.09 0.01 -15.90
N LYS A 45 -12.53 -1.17 -15.66
CA LYS A 45 -12.63 -2.36 -16.51
C LYS A 45 -13.02 -3.58 -15.68
N GLN A 46 -13.77 -4.49 -16.30
CA GLN A 46 -14.08 -5.81 -15.74
C GLN A 46 -13.62 -6.86 -16.74
N VAL A 47 -12.67 -7.71 -16.35
CA VAL A 47 -12.02 -8.68 -17.23
C VAL A 47 -11.34 -9.75 -16.39
N ASP A 48 -11.33 -10.98 -16.89
CA ASP A 48 -10.56 -12.09 -16.36
C ASP A 48 -9.07 -11.88 -16.69
N LEU A 49 -8.34 -11.26 -15.76
CA LEU A 49 -6.97 -10.81 -15.95
C LEU A 49 -5.95 -11.92 -15.70
N ASP A 50 -6.26 -12.88 -14.84
CA ASP A 50 -5.39 -14.01 -14.51
C ASP A 50 -5.77 -15.32 -15.23
N GLY A 51 -6.91 -15.35 -15.91
CA GLY A 51 -7.38 -16.49 -16.71
C GLY A 51 -8.06 -17.58 -15.88
N ASP A 52 -8.51 -17.28 -14.65
CA ASP A 52 -9.18 -18.23 -13.76
C ASP A 52 -10.69 -18.41 -14.07
N GLY A 53 -11.23 -17.60 -14.97
CA GLY A 53 -12.63 -17.59 -15.39
C GLY A 53 -13.54 -16.65 -14.61
N ASN A 54 -13.04 -16.03 -13.54
CA ASN A 54 -13.70 -14.95 -12.81
C ASN A 54 -13.24 -13.60 -13.37
N GLN A 55 -14.03 -12.55 -13.15
CA GLN A 55 -13.65 -11.21 -13.61
C GLN A 55 -13.09 -10.38 -12.46
N GLU A 56 -11.94 -9.76 -12.70
CA GLU A 56 -11.40 -8.72 -11.84
C GLU A 56 -11.94 -7.36 -12.25
N VAL A 57 -12.16 -6.52 -11.24
CA VAL A 57 -12.54 -5.12 -11.41
C VAL A 57 -11.29 -4.27 -11.25
N ILE A 58 -10.88 -3.61 -12.32
CA ILE A 58 -9.71 -2.74 -12.38
C ILE A 58 -10.20 -1.30 -12.35
N VAL A 59 -9.84 -0.56 -11.30
CA VAL A 59 -10.28 0.82 -11.04
C VAL A 59 -9.08 1.75 -11.09
N CYS A 60 -9.01 2.58 -12.13
CA CYS A 60 -8.08 3.69 -12.20
C CYS A 60 -8.65 4.90 -11.46
N TYR A 61 -7.82 5.55 -10.65
CA TYR A 61 -8.22 6.75 -9.92
C TYR A 61 -7.08 7.76 -9.88
N ARG A 62 -7.43 9.01 -9.58
CA ARG A 62 -6.50 10.11 -9.36
C ARG A 62 -6.98 11.00 -8.23
N GLU A 63 -6.07 11.77 -7.66
CA GLU A 63 -6.47 12.85 -6.76
C GLU A 63 -7.25 13.95 -7.50
N PRO A 64 -8.24 14.58 -6.84
CA PRO A 64 -8.98 15.69 -7.40
C PRO A 64 -8.10 16.95 -7.51
N GLY A 65 -8.52 17.87 -8.37
CA GLY A 65 -7.83 19.15 -8.58
C GLY A 65 -6.95 19.16 -9.83
N ASP A 66 -6.05 20.14 -9.84
CA ASP A 66 -5.18 20.55 -10.95
C ASP A 66 -3.74 20.83 -10.50
N ALA A 67 -3.34 20.31 -9.33
CA ALA A 67 -1.97 20.43 -8.85
C ALA A 67 -0.96 19.80 -9.82
N VAL A 68 0.28 20.27 -9.76
CA VAL A 68 1.41 19.64 -10.45
C VAL A 68 1.72 18.31 -9.78
N ASP A 69 2.15 17.32 -10.56
CA ASP A 69 2.49 15.98 -10.09
C ASP A 69 1.34 15.32 -9.30
N LEU A 70 0.11 15.43 -9.81
CA LEU A 70 -1.06 14.79 -9.20
C LEU A 70 -0.89 13.26 -9.19
N PRO A 71 -0.97 12.61 -8.02
CA PRO A 71 -0.86 11.17 -7.94
C PRO A 71 -2.19 10.48 -8.23
N GLY A 72 -2.11 9.17 -8.42
CA GLY A 72 -3.27 8.31 -8.59
C GLY A 72 -2.91 6.85 -8.40
N GLY A 73 -3.77 5.96 -8.84
CA GLY A 73 -3.55 4.54 -8.65
C GLY A 73 -4.43 3.64 -9.48
N ILE A 74 -4.10 2.36 -9.43
CA ILE A 74 -4.92 1.27 -9.95
C ILE A 74 -5.25 0.38 -8.76
N LEU A 75 -6.53 0.19 -8.50
CA LEU A 75 -7.05 -0.78 -7.55
C LEU A 75 -7.67 -1.94 -8.33
N ILE A 76 -7.18 -3.15 -8.11
CA ILE A 76 -7.73 -4.39 -8.68
C ILE A 76 -8.45 -5.14 -7.57
N LEU A 77 -9.74 -5.38 -7.79
CA LEU A 77 -10.61 -6.13 -6.90
C LEU A 77 -10.99 -7.46 -7.53
N GLY A 78 -10.96 -8.52 -6.74
CA GLY A 78 -11.49 -9.83 -7.10
C GLY A 78 -12.63 -10.22 -6.17
N GLU A 79 -13.38 -11.24 -6.55
CA GLU A 79 -14.35 -11.84 -5.65
C GLU A 79 -13.64 -12.46 -4.43
N GLY A 80 -14.20 -12.21 -3.26
CA GLY A 80 -13.78 -12.78 -1.99
C GLY A 80 -14.98 -13.43 -1.30
N VAL A 81 -14.73 -14.07 -0.15
CA VAL A 81 -15.75 -14.84 0.60
C VAL A 81 -17.04 -14.05 0.84
N GLN A 82 -16.97 -12.71 0.91
CA GLN A 82 -18.09 -11.85 1.29
C GLN A 82 -18.22 -10.58 0.45
N GLY A 83 -17.86 -10.68 -0.83
CA GLY A 83 -17.93 -9.56 -1.76
C GLY A 83 -16.62 -9.42 -2.48
N TYR A 84 -15.92 -8.31 -2.27
CA TYR A 84 -14.68 -8.02 -2.98
C TYR A 84 -13.52 -7.87 -2.01
N ARG A 85 -12.37 -8.41 -2.41
CA ARG A 85 -11.08 -8.22 -1.75
C ARG A 85 -10.12 -7.49 -2.68
N VAL A 86 -9.06 -6.91 -2.12
CA VAL A 86 -7.96 -6.35 -2.92
C VAL A 86 -7.13 -7.51 -3.46
N LEU A 87 -6.99 -7.57 -4.78
CA LEU A 87 -6.00 -8.43 -5.42
C LEU A 87 -4.70 -7.67 -5.64
N TRP A 88 -4.76 -6.40 -6.05
CA TRP A 88 -3.58 -5.56 -6.14
C TRP A 88 -3.95 -4.09 -6.00
N HIS A 89 -3.06 -3.30 -5.42
CA HIS A 89 -3.24 -1.85 -5.29
C HIS A 89 -1.92 -1.16 -5.60
N GLY A 90 -1.85 -0.53 -6.77
CA GLY A 90 -0.73 0.31 -7.18
C GLY A 90 -1.04 1.78 -6.93
N TYR A 91 -0.10 2.50 -6.34
CA TYR A 91 -0.10 3.95 -6.18
C TYR A 91 1.04 4.55 -7.00
N PHE A 92 0.74 5.55 -7.81
CA PHE A 92 1.71 6.21 -8.69
C PHE A 92 1.99 7.60 -8.15
N LYS A 93 3.23 7.82 -7.70
CA LYS A 93 3.65 9.09 -7.12
C LYS A 93 4.01 10.09 -8.23
N GLY A 94 3.29 11.20 -8.28
CA GLY A 94 3.54 12.28 -9.24
C GLY A 94 2.91 12.09 -10.61
N LEU A 95 2.08 11.07 -10.79
CA LEU A 95 1.35 10.81 -12.02
C LEU A 95 0.14 9.93 -11.72
N TYR A 96 -0.83 9.87 -12.63
CA TYR A 96 -1.99 9.01 -12.48
C TYR A 96 -2.35 8.27 -13.77
N PRO A 97 -3.02 7.10 -13.67
CA PRO A 97 -3.57 6.40 -14.82
C PRO A 97 -4.83 7.12 -15.31
N ARG A 98 -4.80 7.68 -16.52
CA ARG A 98 -5.97 8.32 -17.15
C ARG A 98 -6.93 7.28 -17.71
N ASN A 99 -6.40 6.26 -18.37
CA ASN A 99 -7.18 5.18 -18.95
C ASN A 99 -6.31 3.92 -19.07
N LEU A 100 -6.92 2.78 -19.35
CA LEU A 100 -6.20 1.58 -19.73
C LEU A 100 -7.01 0.71 -20.69
N THR A 101 -6.28 -0.13 -21.41
CA THR A 101 -6.81 -1.28 -22.15
C THR A 101 -6.21 -2.56 -21.59
N VAL A 102 -6.98 -3.65 -21.62
CA VAL A 102 -6.51 -4.94 -21.12
C VAL A 102 -6.34 -5.91 -22.27
N THR A 103 -5.15 -6.48 -22.37
CA THR A 103 -4.81 -7.62 -23.23
C THR A 103 -4.23 -8.69 -22.31
N VAL A 104 -5.08 -9.53 -21.76
CA VAL A 104 -4.74 -10.53 -20.72
C VAL A 104 -3.38 -11.21 -20.99
N PRO A 105 -2.44 -11.26 -20.02
CA PRO A 105 -2.52 -10.79 -18.62
C PRO A 105 -1.99 -9.35 -18.43
N THR A 106 -2.15 -8.51 -19.43
CA THR A 106 -1.45 -7.23 -19.55
C THR A 106 -2.39 -6.04 -19.45
N LEU A 107 -1.97 -5.04 -18.67
CA LEU A 107 -2.55 -3.70 -18.63
C LEU A 107 -1.69 -2.76 -19.48
N ASP A 108 -2.25 -2.26 -20.58
CA ASP A 108 -1.65 -1.15 -21.33
C ASP A 108 -2.25 0.16 -20.78
N VAL A 109 -1.49 0.83 -19.91
CA VAL A 109 -1.95 1.98 -19.13
C VAL A 109 -1.48 3.28 -19.78
N GLU A 110 -2.41 4.22 -19.92
CA GLU A 110 -2.11 5.61 -20.25
C GLU A 110 -1.92 6.42 -18.98
N PHE A 111 -0.69 6.84 -18.72
CA PHE A 111 -0.32 7.68 -17.59
C PHE A 111 -0.29 9.16 -17.98
N VAL A 112 -0.62 10.02 -17.02
CA VAL A 112 -0.52 11.48 -17.14
C VAL A 112 0.26 12.03 -15.95
N GLN A 113 1.27 12.84 -16.23
CA GLN A 113 1.95 13.70 -15.27
C GLN A 113 1.49 15.14 -15.49
N THR A 114 0.86 15.74 -14.48
CA THR A 114 0.43 17.14 -14.55
C THR A 114 1.59 18.08 -14.33
N SER A 115 1.68 19.15 -15.11
CA SER A 115 2.78 20.12 -15.04
C SER A 115 2.30 21.55 -15.33
N LEU A 116 3.11 22.55 -14.97
CA LEU A 116 2.81 23.96 -15.26
C LEU A 116 2.80 24.26 -16.77
N ASP A 117 3.60 23.54 -17.56
CA ASP A 117 3.75 23.74 -19.00
C ASP A 117 2.80 22.84 -19.82
N GLY A 118 1.90 22.13 -19.14
CA GLY A 118 0.92 21.22 -19.71
C GLY A 118 1.13 19.76 -19.30
N ASP A 119 0.06 18.99 -19.42
CA ASP A 119 0.06 17.57 -19.03
C ASP A 119 0.90 16.73 -20.00
N HIS A 120 1.74 15.86 -19.45
CA HIS A 120 2.58 14.95 -20.21
C HIS A 120 2.06 13.52 -20.10
N GLY A 121 1.60 12.97 -21.22
CA GLY A 121 1.09 11.59 -21.31
C GLY A 121 2.15 10.59 -21.79
N PHE A 122 2.11 9.36 -21.27
CA PHE A 122 2.87 8.23 -21.82
C PHE A 122 2.15 6.90 -21.60
N HIS A 123 2.48 5.90 -22.42
CA HIS A 123 1.94 4.55 -22.26
C HIS A 123 2.96 3.63 -21.56
N LYS A 124 2.47 2.79 -20.66
CA LYS A 124 3.26 1.74 -20.04
C LYS A 124 2.47 0.44 -20.00
N ARG A 125 3.15 -0.62 -20.42
CA ARG A 125 2.69 -1.99 -20.27
C ARG A 125 3.05 -2.52 -18.89
N LEU A 126 2.07 -2.99 -18.14
CA LEU A 126 2.23 -3.70 -16.87
C LEU A 126 1.67 -5.12 -17.03
N VAL A 127 2.50 -6.12 -16.77
CA VAL A 127 2.15 -7.54 -16.94
C VAL A 127 1.95 -8.18 -15.57
N HIS A 128 0.77 -8.76 -15.33
CA HIS A 128 0.52 -9.57 -14.13
C HIS A 128 1.45 -10.78 -14.09
N GLY A 129 2.00 -11.10 -12.91
CA GLY A 129 3.02 -12.14 -12.74
C GLY A 129 4.45 -11.68 -13.04
N LYS A 130 4.64 -10.39 -13.40
CA LYS A 130 5.97 -9.81 -13.68
C LYS A 130 6.14 -8.42 -13.08
N ASP A 131 5.31 -7.47 -13.48
CA ASP A 131 5.40 -6.07 -13.06
C ASP A 131 4.56 -5.81 -11.80
N PHE A 132 3.51 -6.60 -11.61
CA PHE A 132 2.72 -6.66 -10.39
C PHE A 132 2.21 -8.08 -10.16
N TYR A 133 1.81 -8.36 -8.92
CA TYR A 133 1.35 -9.66 -8.46
C TYR A 133 0.10 -9.49 -7.61
N PHE A 134 -0.83 -10.44 -7.71
CA PHE A 134 -2.00 -10.49 -6.85
C PHE A 134 -1.64 -10.93 -5.43
N ARG A 135 -2.44 -10.50 -4.45
CA ARG A 135 -2.26 -10.87 -3.04
C ARG A 135 -2.16 -12.37 -2.88
N GLY A 136 -1.13 -12.82 -2.16
CA GLY A 136 -0.88 -14.24 -1.89
C GLY A 136 -0.12 -14.99 -2.99
N GLU A 137 0.16 -14.37 -4.15
CA GLU A 137 1.05 -14.96 -5.14
C GLU A 137 2.51 -14.94 -4.68
N ALA A 138 3.35 -15.81 -5.25
CA ALA A 138 4.75 -15.92 -4.86
C ALA A 138 5.57 -14.62 -5.04
N GLY A 139 5.18 -13.76 -5.99
CA GLY A 139 5.83 -12.48 -6.26
C GLY A 139 5.24 -11.28 -5.49
N ASP A 140 4.12 -11.47 -4.79
CA ASP A 140 3.48 -10.43 -3.98
C ASP A 140 4.47 -9.89 -2.95
N PRO A 141 4.76 -8.57 -2.94
CA PRO A 141 5.62 -7.97 -1.92
C PRO A 141 5.14 -8.22 -0.48
N PHE A 142 3.86 -8.54 -0.28
CA PHE A 142 3.23 -8.67 1.03
C PHE A 142 2.95 -10.11 1.48
N ALA A 143 3.09 -11.12 0.61
CA ALA A 143 2.70 -12.51 0.90
C ALA A 143 3.44 -13.16 2.09
N LYS A 144 4.59 -12.62 2.52
CA LYS A 144 5.38 -13.13 3.64
C LYS A 144 5.71 -12.05 4.67
N VAL A 145 4.87 -11.02 4.75
CA VAL A 145 4.96 -10.05 5.82
C VAL A 145 4.77 -10.77 7.15
N LYS A 146 5.70 -10.55 8.07
CA LYS A 146 5.57 -11.03 9.44
C LYS A 146 4.85 -9.95 10.24
N ILE A 147 3.72 -10.31 10.84
CA ILE A 147 2.89 -9.42 11.65
C ILE A 147 3.02 -9.86 13.10
N THR A 148 3.36 -8.92 13.97
CA THR A 148 3.40 -9.14 15.42
C THR A 148 2.58 -8.08 16.12
N ALA A 149 2.11 -8.37 17.34
CA ALA A 149 1.36 -7.44 18.15
C ALA A 149 1.97 -7.31 19.54
N SER A 150 1.72 -6.20 20.23
CA SER A 150 2.06 -6.04 21.66
C SER A 150 1.30 -7.04 22.54
N SER A 151 0.04 -7.31 22.20
CA SER A 151 -0.80 -8.32 22.83
C SER A 151 -1.82 -8.90 21.84
N THR A 152 -2.47 -9.99 22.21
CA THR A 152 -3.51 -10.63 21.39
C THR A 152 -4.51 -11.31 22.32
N LEU A 153 -5.80 -11.03 22.13
CA LEU A 153 -6.87 -11.55 22.99
C LEU A 153 -6.99 -13.08 22.93
N SER A 154 -6.91 -13.64 21.73
CA SER A 154 -7.04 -15.09 21.49
C SER A 154 -6.46 -15.50 20.15
N GLU A 155 -6.29 -16.81 19.94
CA GLU A 155 -5.86 -17.35 18.64
C GLU A 155 -6.84 -17.00 17.50
N GLU A 156 -8.15 -16.86 17.80
CA GLU A 156 -9.16 -16.47 16.81
C GLU A 156 -9.02 -15.01 16.34
N THR A 157 -8.32 -14.18 17.11
CA THR A 157 -8.13 -12.74 16.88
C THR A 157 -6.66 -12.40 16.63
N SER A 158 -5.96 -13.30 15.95
CA SER A 158 -4.51 -13.20 15.72
C SER A 158 -4.12 -11.95 14.91
N PRO A 159 -2.88 -11.46 15.03
CA PRO A 159 -2.38 -10.34 14.24
C PRO A 159 -2.47 -10.58 12.72
N GLY A 160 -2.39 -11.83 12.28
CA GLY A 160 -2.47 -12.20 10.85
C GLY A 160 -3.82 -11.89 10.21
N ASN A 161 -4.88 -11.82 11.02
CA ASN A 161 -6.24 -11.56 10.53
C ASN A 161 -6.36 -10.19 9.84
N VAL A 162 -5.52 -9.21 10.17
CA VAL A 162 -5.61 -7.88 9.54
C VAL A 162 -5.18 -7.87 8.08
N MET A 163 -4.58 -8.94 7.54
CA MET A 163 -4.16 -9.01 6.13
C MET A 163 -4.65 -10.31 5.44
N ASP A 164 -5.68 -10.96 5.98
CA ASP A 164 -6.23 -12.19 5.40
C ASP A 164 -7.28 -11.94 4.30
N GLY A 165 -7.70 -10.68 4.14
CA GLY A 165 -8.71 -10.24 3.17
C GLY A 165 -10.15 -10.61 3.54
N ASP A 166 -10.42 -11.13 4.73
CA ASP A 166 -11.75 -11.36 5.29
C ASP A 166 -12.14 -10.26 6.27
N LEU A 167 -12.97 -9.33 5.81
CA LEU A 167 -13.46 -8.20 6.60
C LEU A 167 -14.31 -8.59 7.84
N ARG A 168 -14.59 -9.88 8.07
CA ARG A 168 -15.24 -10.41 9.27
C ARG A 168 -14.28 -11.07 10.26
N SER A 169 -13.00 -11.21 9.92
CA SER A 169 -11.94 -11.49 10.88
C SER A 169 -11.39 -10.16 11.42
N ALA A 170 -10.59 -10.21 12.48
CA ALA A 170 -9.92 -9.05 13.04
C ALA A 170 -8.78 -9.48 13.96
N TRP A 171 -7.80 -8.61 14.13
CA TRP A 171 -6.96 -8.63 15.32
C TRP A 171 -7.67 -7.94 16.47
N ALA A 172 -7.51 -8.48 17.66
CA ALA A 172 -7.89 -7.85 18.92
C ALA A 172 -6.69 -7.87 19.87
N GLU A 173 -6.38 -6.72 20.44
CA GLU A 173 -5.45 -6.66 21.57
C GLU A 173 -6.04 -7.40 22.78
N GLY A 174 -5.18 -7.87 23.69
CA GLY A 174 -5.58 -8.66 24.86
C GLY A 174 -4.93 -8.17 26.15
N ALA A 175 -4.52 -6.90 26.18
CA ALA A 175 -3.96 -6.26 27.35
C ALA A 175 -5.08 -5.80 28.29
N GLU A 176 -4.76 -5.59 29.57
CA GLU A 176 -5.72 -4.92 30.46
C GLU A 176 -5.92 -3.46 30.04
N GLY A 177 -7.17 -3.06 29.84
CA GLY A 177 -7.53 -1.67 29.53
C GLY A 177 -8.21 -1.54 28.18
N THR A 178 -8.10 -0.35 27.59
CA THR A 178 -8.91 0.05 26.41
C THR A 178 -8.24 -0.22 25.06
N GLY A 179 -7.03 -0.80 25.06
CA GLY A 179 -6.18 -0.96 23.89
C GLY A 179 -5.39 0.28 23.45
N VAL A 180 -5.47 1.40 24.18
CA VAL A 180 -4.60 2.57 23.91
C VAL A 180 -3.15 2.23 24.24
N GLY A 181 -2.25 2.46 23.28
CA GLY A 181 -0.84 2.10 23.37
C GLY A 181 -0.50 0.77 22.70
N GLU A 182 -1.50 -0.08 22.47
CA GLU A 182 -1.33 -1.36 21.78
C GLU A 182 -1.01 -1.14 20.30
N LYS A 183 -0.27 -2.08 19.73
CA LYS A 183 0.36 -1.88 18.42
C LYS A 183 0.50 -3.17 17.63
N LEU A 184 0.49 -3.00 16.31
CA LEU A 184 0.88 -4.00 15.33
C LEU A 184 2.19 -3.58 14.66
N VAL A 185 3.10 -4.52 14.47
CA VAL A 185 4.36 -4.32 13.75
C VAL A 185 4.39 -5.26 12.55
N PHE A 186 4.62 -4.67 11.38
CA PHE A 186 4.76 -5.32 10.09
C PHE A 186 6.23 -5.33 9.70
N GLU A 187 6.80 -6.51 9.52
CA GLU A 187 8.17 -6.70 9.04
C GLU A 187 8.11 -7.25 7.61
N PHE A 188 8.64 -6.48 6.66
CA PHE A 188 8.63 -6.87 5.26
C PHE A 188 9.84 -7.77 4.96
N PRO A 189 9.66 -8.87 4.20
CA PRO A 189 10.74 -9.82 3.89
C PRO A 189 11.83 -9.21 2.99
N ARG A 190 11.52 -8.11 2.32
CA ARG A 190 12.41 -7.28 1.51
C ARG A 190 11.95 -5.82 1.61
N PRO A 191 12.81 -4.83 1.34
CA PRO A 191 12.38 -3.44 1.27
C PRO A 191 11.25 -3.25 0.23
N VAL A 192 10.19 -2.55 0.62
CA VAL A 192 9.03 -2.24 -0.22
C VAL A 192 8.82 -0.73 -0.34
N ASN A 193 8.24 -0.27 -1.44
CA ASN A 193 7.82 1.12 -1.57
C ASN A 193 6.32 1.20 -1.29
N LEU A 194 5.92 1.99 -0.29
CA LEU A 194 4.54 2.11 0.16
C LEU A 194 3.97 3.48 -0.19
N GLY A 195 2.88 3.50 -0.93
CA GLY A 195 2.18 4.72 -1.32
C GLY A 195 1.10 5.08 -0.32
N LEU A 196 0.26 4.11 -0.01
CA LEU A 196 -0.89 4.25 0.90
C LEU A 196 -0.92 3.10 1.92
N ILE A 197 -1.51 3.38 3.08
CA ILE A 197 -1.98 2.37 4.04
C ILE A 197 -3.49 2.52 4.20
N GLY A 198 -4.22 1.44 3.92
CA GLY A 198 -5.65 1.29 4.17
C GLY A 198 -5.87 0.65 5.53
N MET A 199 -6.89 1.08 6.27
CA MET A 199 -7.28 0.43 7.52
C MET A 199 -8.79 0.45 7.72
N LEU A 200 -9.36 -0.70 8.07
CA LEU A 200 -10.69 -0.85 8.64
C LEU A 200 -10.56 -1.07 10.15
N HIS A 201 -10.84 -0.03 10.92
CA HIS A 201 -10.86 -0.12 12.38
C HIS A 201 -12.10 -0.87 12.90
N GLY A 202 -12.03 -1.43 14.11
CA GLY A 202 -13.16 -2.08 14.80
C GLY A 202 -13.47 -3.50 14.30
N PHE A 203 -14.35 -4.21 15.01
CA PHE A 203 -14.76 -5.57 14.61
C PHE A 203 -16.00 -5.53 13.71
N ALA A 204 -15.79 -5.47 12.40
CA ALA A 204 -16.86 -5.25 11.42
C ALA A 204 -17.70 -6.50 11.09
N ARG A 205 -17.59 -7.57 11.90
CA ARG A 205 -18.26 -8.85 11.63
C ARG A 205 -19.79 -8.77 11.62
N SER A 206 -20.33 -7.94 12.50
CA SER A 206 -21.75 -7.62 12.58
C SER A 206 -21.93 -6.25 13.22
N LYS A 207 -23.14 -5.68 13.13
CA LYS A 207 -23.44 -4.43 13.82
C LYS A 207 -23.25 -4.53 15.34
N ARG A 208 -23.51 -5.71 15.94
CA ARG A 208 -23.32 -5.90 17.38
C ARG A 208 -21.84 -6.00 17.73
N ASP A 209 -21.08 -6.80 16.99
CA ASP A 209 -19.62 -6.88 17.16
C ASP A 209 -18.97 -5.49 17.03
N TRP A 210 -19.45 -4.66 16.11
CA TRP A 210 -18.99 -3.29 15.96
C TRP A 210 -19.20 -2.44 17.21
N LEU A 211 -20.40 -2.48 17.79
CA LEU A 211 -20.79 -1.63 18.91
C LEU A 211 -20.20 -2.10 20.23
N ASP A 212 -20.03 -3.41 20.41
CA ASP A 212 -19.67 -4.01 21.69
C ASP A 212 -18.22 -3.81 22.05
N ASN A 213 -17.34 -3.73 21.06
CA ASN A 213 -15.89 -3.66 21.23
C ASN A 213 -15.36 -2.25 21.04
N ASN A 214 -14.19 -1.96 21.59
CA ASN A 214 -13.50 -0.71 21.32
C ASN A 214 -13.08 -0.63 19.84
N ARG A 215 -13.19 0.57 19.28
CA ARG A 215 -12.84 0.85 17.88
C ARG A 215 -11.75 1.90 17.87
N VAL A 216 -10.72 1.73 17.06
CA VAL A 216 -9.66 2.73 16.93
C VAL A 216 -10.27 4.07 16.49
N HIS A 217 -9.96 5.14 17.23
CA HIS A 217 -10.33 6.52 16.88
C HIS A 217 -9.17 7.23 16.21
N ARG A 218 -7.96 7.07 16.79
CA ARG A 218 -6.71 7.54 16.21
C ARG A 218 -5.64 6.48 16.36
N ALA A 219 -4.77 6.42 15.36
CA ALA A 219 -3.55 5.63 15.38
C ALA A 219 -2.40 6.44 14.80
N GLU A 220 -1.18 6.08 15.18
CA GLU A 220 0.05 6.60 14.60
C GLU A 220 0.73 5.49 13.81
N VAL A 221 1.19 5.83 12.61
CA VAL A 221 2.03 4.94 11.79
C VAL A 221 3.45 5.46 11.82
N THR A 222 4.37 4.62 12.26
CA THR A 222 5.80 4.90 12.22
C THR A 222 6.46 3.98 11.21
N VAL A 223 7.30 4.53 10.33
CA VAL A 223 7.92 3.79 9.24
C VAL A 223 9.43 3.70 9.45
N GLU A 224 9.96 2.49 9.34
CA GLU A 224 11.40 2.23 9.30
C GLU A 224 11.80 1.86 7.87
N THR A 225 12.82 2.53 7.35
CA THR A 225 13.39 2.30 6.02
C THR A 225 14.75 1.61 6.11
N SER A 226 15.23 1.12 4.97
CA SER A 226 16.57 0.52 4.90
C SER A 226 17.66 1.50 5.35
N ALA A 227 17.50 2.79 5.09
CA ALA A 227 18.49 3.81 5.47
C ALA A 227 18.62 3.94 7.00
N ASP A 228 17.51 3.86 7.72
CA ASP A 228 17.47 4.00 9.18
C ASP A 228 18.26 2.88 9.88
N ARG A 229 18.26 1.66 9.31
CA ARG A 229 19.05 0.52 9.80
C ARG A 229 20.56 0.64 9.56
N TYR A 230 20.98 1.36 8.51
CA TYR A 230 22.40 1.57 8.25
C TYR A 230 22.99 2.66 9.16
N ASP A 231 22.18 3.62 9.59
CA ASP A 231 22.61 4.66 10.53
C ASP A 231 22.86 4.05 11.93
N THR A 232 22.03 3.11 12.36
CA THR A 232 22.20 2.37 13.63
C THR A 232 23.47 1.49 13.67
N ALA A 233 24.00 1.08 12.52
CA ALA A 233 25.25 0.33 12.44
C ALA A 233 26.51 1.20 12.66
N SER A 234 26.36 2.53 12.67
CA SER A 234 27.44 3.48 12.84
C SER A 234 27.70 3.83 14.31
N GLU A 235 27.70 2.86 15.23
CA GLU A 235 28.13 2.94 16.66
C GLU A 235 27.72 4.16 17.52
N VAL A 236 26.91 5.09 17.02
CA VAL A 236 26.34 6.19 17.78
C VAL A 236 24.91 5.80 18.09
N ASP A 237 24.75 5.24 19.28
CA ASP A 237 23.46 4.93 19.88
C ASP A 237 22.79 6.24 20.33
N LEU A 238 22.31 7.03 19.35
CA LEU A 238 21.63 8.31 19.61
C LEU A 238 20.35 8.15 20.43
N ASP A 239 19.81 6.93 20.49
CA ASP A 239 18.65 6.57 21.31
C ASP A 239 18.98 6.60 22.81
N SER A 240 20.17 6.12 23.21
CA SER A 240 20.58 6.11 24.62
C SER A 240 21.20 7.43 25.09
N ASP A 241 21.83 8.20 24.21
CA ASP A 241 22.56 9.42 24.59
C ASP A 241 21.71 10.71 24.55
N LEU A 242 20.63 10.79 23.77
CA LEU A 242 19.88 12.04 23.59
C LEU A 242 18.37 11.95 23.85
N GLY A 243 17.78 10.76 23.97
CA GLY A 243 16.32 10.61 24.12
C GLY A 243 15.51 11.22 22.96
N LEU A 244 16.18 11.51 21.84
CA LEU A 244 15.58 11.97 20.61
C LEU A 244 15.33 10.74 19.76
N GLY A 245 14.20 10.06 20.00
CA GLY A 245 13.76 8.99 19.12
C GLY A 245 13.71 9.55 17.69
N ILE A 246 14.62 9.10 16.84
CA ILE A 246 14.72 9.45 15.43
C ILE A 246 13.63 8.67 14.67
N TYR A 247 12.41 8.66 15.22
CA TYR A 247 11.29 7.94 14.64
C TYR A 247 10.98 8.59 13.29
N GLY A 248 11.13 7.79 12.23
CA GLY A 248 10.82 8.19 10.87
C GLY A 248 9.42 8.80 10.75
N ASP A 249 9.16 9.53 9.66
CA ASP A 249 7.94 10.30 9.47
C ASP A 249 6.69 9.59 9.99
N MET A 250 6.07 10.22 10.99
CA MET A 250 4.84 9.75 11.62
C MET A 250 3.64 10.16 10.78
N VAL A 251 2.76 9.21 10.49
CA VAL A 251 1.48 9.47 9.84
C VAL A 251 0.36 9.24 10.84
N GLU A 252 -0.37 10.31 11.17
CA GLU A 252 -1.57 10.22 12.01
C GLU A 252 -2.77 9.71 11.19
N MET A 253 -3.41 8.67 11.70
CA MET A 253 -4.66 8.12 11.18
C MET A 253 -5.81 8.54 12.09
N SER A 254 -6.94 8.93 11.49
CA SER A 254 -8.16 9.29 12.23
C SER A 254 -9.39 8.62 11.63
N PHE A 255 -10.26 8.15 12.51
CA PHE A 255 -11.44 7.39 12.14
C PHE A 255 -12.69 7.97 12.78
N SER A 256 -13.77 8.04 11.99
CA SER A 256 -15.09 8.38 12.52
C SER A 256 -15.73 7.18 13.21
N ASN A 257 -16.81 7.39 13.96
CA ASN A 257 -17.59 6.27 14.52
C ASN A 257 -18.48 5.57 13.47
N LYS A 258 -17.88 5.04 12.40
CA LYS A 258 -18.55 4.30 11.32
C LYS A 258 -17.60 3.22 10.77
N PRO A 259 -18.08 2.02 10.40
CA PRO A 259 -17.26 0.97 9.82
C PRO A 259 -16.84 1.31 8.40
N LEU A 260 -15.85 2.19 8.26
CA LEU A 260 -15.33 2.68 7.00
C LEU A 260 -13.84 2.35 6.93
N LEU A 261 -13.45 1.71 5.84
CA LEU A 261 -12.05 1.61 5.47
C LEU A 261 -11.58 2.99 4.99
N ARG A 262 -10.40 3.41 5.42
CA ARG A 262 -9.78 4.66 4.97
C ARG A 262 -8.34 4.41 4.56
N TYR A 263 -7.93 5.02 3.44
CA TYR A 263 -6.55 5.08 3.01
C TYR A 263 -5.87 6.38 3.45
N PHE A 264 -4.66 6.26 3.95
CA PHE A 264 -3.79 7.35 4.37
C PHE A 264 -2.51 7.31 3.54
N ARG A 265 -1.98 8.48 3.20
CA ARG A 265 -0.77 8.61 2.40
C ARG A 265 0.47 8.32 3.24
N LEU A 266 1.37 7.48 2.71
CA LEU A 266 2.70 7.22 3.27
C LEU A 266 3.81 7.79 2.37
N GLU A 267 3.80 7.43 1.09
CA GLU A 267 4.84 7.75 0.11
C GLU A 267 6.29 7.49 0.58
N LYS A 268 6.52 6.31 1.15
CA LYS A 268 7.81 5.87 1.67
C LYS A 268 8.47 4.84 0.77
N SER A 269 9.76 5.02 0.51
CA SER A 269 10.56 4.10 -0.29
C SER A 269 11.43 3.23 0.61
N SER A 270 11.72 2.00 0.16
CA SER A 270 12.62 1.07 0.86
C SER A 270 12.23 0.79 2.32
N VAL A 271 10.92 0.73 2.60
CA VAL A 271 10.35 0.39 3.91
C VAL A 271 10.68 -1.05 4.26
N VAL A 272 11.22 -1.26 5.45
CA VAL A 272 11.59 -2.58 5.99
C VAL A 272 10.71 -2.98 7.16
N SER A 273 10.21 -2.01 7.93
CA SER A 273 9.20 -2.24 8.95
C SER A 273 8.24 -1.05 9.07
N LEU A 274 7.05 -1.32 9.58
CA LEU A 274 6.03 -0.33 9.86
C LEU A 274 5.31 -0.71 11.17
N GLU A 275 5.14 0.25 12.07
CA GLU A 275 4.39 0.11 13.32
C GLU A 275 3.08 0.90 13.20
N VAL A 276 1.95 0.27 13.53
CA VAL A 276 0.65 0.93 13.72
C VAL A 276 0.32 0.89 15.20
N LYS A 277 0.31 2.05 15.86
CA LYS A 277 0.04 2.18 17.30
C LYS A 277 -1.29 2.87 17.55
N ILE A 278 -2.14 2.29 18.39
CA ILE A 278 -3.42 2.89 18.79
C ILE A 278 -3.16 4.04 19.77
N THR A 279 -3.63 5.24 19.45
CA THR A 279 -3.44 6.43 20.30
C THR A 279 -4.71 6.94 20.94
N SER A 280 -5.88 6.55 20.41
CA SER A 280 -7.16 6.70 21.10
C SER A 280 -8.20 5.74 20.54
N VAL A 281 -9.21 5.43 21.34
CA VAL A 281 -10.33 4.57 20.97
C VAL A 281 -11.69 5.25 21.17
N LEU A 282 -12.69 4.76 20.44
CA LEU A 282 -14.10 4.98 20.69
C LEU A 282 -14.60 3.80 21.53
N LEU A 283 -15.09 4.09 22.74
CA LEU A 283 -15.48 3.06 23.70
C LEU A 283 -16.67 2.20 23.23
N GLY A 284 -16.52 0.89 23.34
CA GLY A 284 -17.54 -0.11 23.11
C GLY A 284 -18.61 -0.12 24.20
N GLU A 285 -19.71 -0.82 23.93
CA GLU A 285 -20.81 -0.95 24.90
C GLU A 285 -20.55 -2.04 25.96
N LYS A 286 -19.61 -2.98 25.71
CA LYS A 286 -19.46 -4.18 26.53
C LYS A 286 -18.03 -4.58 26.83
N ASN A 287 -17.15 -4.57 25.82
CA ASN A 287 -15.80 -5.10 25.92
C ASN A 287 -14.80 -3.94 25.77
N ASP A 288 -13.69 -4.01 26.50
CA ASP A 288 -12.65 -2.99 26.47
C ASP A 288 -11.57 -3.26 25.41
N ASP A 289 -11.56 -4.45 24.78
CA ASP A 289 -10.55 -4.80 23.79
C ASP A 289 -10.73 -3.99 22.49
N ALA A 290 -9.64 -3.44 21.98
CA ALA A 290 -9.63 -2.72 20.70
C ALA A 290 -9.38 -3.64 19.50
N TYR A 291 -10.18 -3.47 18.44
CA TYR A 291 -10.12 -4.30 17.24
C TYR A 291 -9.64 -3.53 16.01
N ILE A 292 -8.93 -4.23 15.13
CA ILE A 292 -8.60 -3.82 13.76
C ILE A 292 -8.99 -4.97 12.83
N ALA A 293 -9.91 -4.72 11.91
CA ALA A 293 -10.39 -5.76 10.99
C ALA A 293 -9.44 -5.97 9.81
N GLU A 294 -8.94 -4.90 9.21
CA GLU A 294 -8.15 -5.00 7.97
C GLU A 294 -7.10 -3.89 7.91
N ILE A 295 -5.94 -4.23 7.36
CA ILE A 295 -4.89 -3.33 6.90
C ILE A 295 -4.50 -3.75 5.47
N ASP A 296 -4.49 -2.79 4.56
CA ASP A 296 -4.05 -2.99 3.17
C ASP A 296 -2.94 -1.99 2.81
N PHE A 297 -2.10 -2.33 1.85
CA PHE A 297 -0.99 -1.49 1.40
C PHE A 297 -1.03 -1.26 -0.11
N ALA A 298 -0.95 0.00 -0.53
CA ALA A 298 -0.71 0.31 -1.94
C ALA A 298 0.79 0.35 -2.22
N GLU A 299 1.27 -0.47 -3.16
CA GLU A 299 2.66 -0.41 -3.61
C GLU A 299 2.91 0.88 -4.39
N MET A 300 3.97 1.60 -4.05
CA MET A 300 4.32 2.86 -4.72
C MET A 300 5.24 2.64 -5.91
N PHE A 301 4.85 3.26 -7.03
CA PHE A 301 5.63 3.36 -8.25
C PHE A 301 5.91 4.82 -8.57
N THR A 302 7.12 5.08 -9.07
CA THR A 302 7.52 6.39 -9.58
C THR A 302 7.62 6.36 -11.10
N ARG A 303 7.54 7.53 -11.74
CA ARG A 303 7.78 7.66 -13.19
C ARG A 303 9.11 7.04 -13.61
N GLN A 304 10.17 7.27 -12.84
CA GLN A 304 11.51 6.75 -13.10
C GLN A 304 11.53 5.21 -13.17
N GLN A 305 10.88 4.55 -12.20
CA GLN A 305 10.76 3.10 -12.18
C GLN A 305 9.95 2.58 -13.38
N LEU A 306 8.86 3.25 -13.73
CA LEU A 306 8.02 2.85 -14.87
C LEU A 306 8.76 2.95 -16.20
N LEU A 307 9.59 3.98 -16.38
CA LEU A 307 10.37 4.18 -17.61
C LEU A 307 11.65 3.35 -17.66
N GLY A 308 12.04 2.68 -16.57
CA GLY A 308 13.30 1.95 -16.49
C GLY A 308 14.52 2.87 -16.52
N GLU A 309 14.35 4.14 -16.16
CA GLU A 309 15.44 5.10 -16.05
C GLU A 309 16.28 4.76 -14.81
N PRO A 310 17.63 4.70 -14.90
CA PRO A 310 18.46 4.35 -13.77
C PRO A 310 18.25 5.36 -12.63
N GLY A 311 17.83 4.87 -11.47
CA GLY A 311 17.85 5.62 -10.21
C GLY A 311 19.21 6.31 -10.07
N LYS A 312 19.23 7.60 -9.68
CA LYS A 312 20.49 8.20 -9.23
C LYS A 312 21.01 7.30 -8.12
N LYS A 313 22.08 6.55 -8.37
CA LYS A 313 22.76 5.79 -7.32
C LYS A 313 23.02 6.79 -6.20
N GLN A 314 22.46 6.55 -5.02
CA GLN A 314 22.91 7.22 -3.81
C GLN A 314 24.43 7.07 -3.81
N GLN A 315 25.13 8.20 -3.92
CA GLN A 315 26.59 8.21 -3.83
C GLN A 315 26.91 7.58 -2.48
N ALA A 316 27.57 6.41 -2.53
CA ALA A 316 28.21 5.87 -1.35
C ALA A 316 29.07 7.00 -0.76
N PRO A 317 29.01 7.25 0.57
CA PRO A 317 29.87 8.24 1.18
C PRO A 317 31.30 7.93 0.78
N ALA A 318 32.00 8.94 0.27
CA ALA A 318 33.35 8.81 -0.24
C ALA A 318 34.18 8.04 0.78
N ALA A 319 34.68 6.86 0.38
CA ALA A 319 35.58 6.08 1.19
C ALA A 319 36.74 7.01 1.59
N LYS A 320 36.85 7.32 2.88
CA LYS A 320 38.02 8.01 3.42
C LYS A 320 39.21 7.17 3.00
N SER A 321 40.07 7.75 2.16
CA SER A 321 41.31 7.11 1.74
C SER A 321 42.10 6.77 3.00
N SER A 322 42.26 5.49 3.28
CA SER A 322 43.23 5.01 4.25
C SER A 322 44.60 5.48 3.79
N ALA A 323 45.13 6.50 4.47
CA ALA A 323 46.51 6.88 4.33
C ALA A 323 47.35 5.66 4.74
N LYS A 324 47.91 4.97 3.74
CA LYS A 324 48.97 3.99 3.95
C LYS A 324 50.13 4.71 4.64
N LYS A 325 50.36 4.41 5.92
CA LYS A 325 51.68 4.62 6.54
C LYS A 325 52.66 3.67 5.85
N GLY A 326 53.42 4.21 4.89
CA GLY A 326 54.67 3.62 4.43
C GLY A 326 55.79 3.86 5.46
N PRO A 327 56.90 3.10 5.37
CA PRO A 327 57.91 3.04 6.42
C PRO A 327 58.68 4.36 6.51
N THR A 328 59.07 4.70 7.74
CA THR A 328 59.98 5.79 8.09
C THR A 328 61.35 5.52 7.49
N ASP A 329 61.70 6.29 6.46
CA ASP A 329 63.08 6.45 6.02
C ASP A 329 63.70 7.61 6.80
N GLU A 330 64.89 7.31 7.32
CA GLU A 330 65.79 8.19 8.05
C GLU A 330 66.21 9.38 7.18
N GLU A 331 65.85 10.60 7.58
CA GLU A 331 66.54 11.81 7.12
C GLU A 331 67.39 12.37 8.26
N LYS A 332 68.69 12.38 7.96
CA LYS A 332 69.80 12.87 8.75
C LYS A 332 69.59 14.34 9.10
N GLU A 333 69.50 14.64 10.39
CA GLU A 333 69.77 15.98 10.90
C GLU A 333 71.27 16.27 10.77
N ASP A 334 71.55 17.31 10.00
CA ASP A 334 72.86 17.90 9.78
C ASP A 334 73.36 18.53 11.09
N THR A 335 74.47 18.02 11.59
CA THR A 335 75.15 18.52 12.77
C THR A 335 76.22 19.51 12.32
N SER A 336 75.88 20.80 12.36
CA SER A 336 76.90 21.86 12.40
C SER A 336 76.77 22.64 13.71
N ASP A 337 77.46 22.08 14.71
CA ASP A 337 78.36 22.73 15.66
C ASP A 337 78.37 24.26 15.68
N TRP A 338 78.18 24.88 16.87
CA TRP A 338 79.02 25.96 17.42
C TRP A 338 78.68 26.16 18.92
N LEU A 339 79.63 25.79 19.78
CA LEU A 339 79.75 26.18 21.19
C LEU A 339 80.40 27.57 21.33
N GLU A 340 79.99 28.30 22.39
CA GLU A 340 80.68 29.43 23.08
C GLU A 340 80.64 30.79 22.32
N GLU A 341 80.23 31.94 22.87
CA GLU A 341 80.17 32.51 24.24
C GLU A 341 78.91 33.36 24.50
#